data_AF-A0A1Q8ARK0-F1
#
_entry.id   AF-A0A1Q8ARK0-F1
#
_cell.length_a   1.000
_cell.length_b   1.000
_cell.length_c   1.000
_cell.angle_alpha   90.00
_cell.angle_beta   90.00
_cell.angle_gamma   90.00
#
_symmetry.space_group_name_H-M   'P 1'
#
loop_
_entity.id
_entity.type
_entity.pdbx_description
1 polymer ?
#
loop_
_entity_poly.entity_id
_entity_poly.type
_entity_poly.pdbx_seq_one_letter_code
_entity_poly.pdbx_strand_id
1 'polypeptide(L)'
;MFTIDAMPGLQAPFRSLYDRSLDAAHAARPLAELLHDNFIPASLRDTPKAVLPYLIARDTFVQRLYAEHAGYWQANGEGVENFTRAEWALALDELGGHSEDSFRRTADRLEQRGDAALAFRVAELGLARYPNSVALLRSRARALTTLSQINSQMNPFRFIVYSEWSGKALAPVSPQ
;
A
#
# COMPACT_ATOMS: atom_id res chain seq x y z
N MET A 1 -6.74 16.07 13.64
CA MET A 1 -5.81 15.32 12.77
C MET A 1 -5.20 16.23 11.69
N PHE A 2 -5.96 17.12 11.07
CA PHE A 2 -5.44 18.36 10.43
C PHE A 2 -5.99 19.55 11.22
N THR A 3 -5.12 20.45 11.67
CA THR A 3 -5.52 21.64 12.43
C THR A 3 -4.98 22.89 11.74
N ILE A 4 -5.68 24.02 11.89
CA ILE A 4 -5.23 25.31 11.34
C ILE A 4 -3.83 25.64 11.86
N ASP A 5 -3.56 25.36 13.15
CA ASP A 5 -2.26 25.51 13.79
C ASP A 5 -1.10 24.77 13.10
N ALA A 6 -1.38 23.65 12.44
CA ALA A 6 -0.35 22.86 11.77
C ALA A 6 -0.04 23.38 10.35
N MET A 7 -0.96 24.13 9.72
CA MET A 7 -0.87 24.52 8.31
C MET A 7 0.39 25.32 7.97
N PRO A 8 0.83 26.33 8.76
CA PRO A 8 2.05 27.07 8.44
C PRO A 8 3.28 26.18 8.36
N GLY A 9 3.33 25.12 9.19
CA GLY A 9 4.47 24.19 9.23
C GLY A 9 4.51 23.17 8.09
N LEU A 10 3.47 23.11 7.24
CA LEU A 10 3.38 22.11 6.17
C LEU A 10 3.93 22.60 4.83
N GLN A 11 4.03 23.92 4.61
CA GLN A 11 4.44 24.47 3.32
C GLN A 11 5.83 24.00 2.89
N ALA A 12 6.85 24.18 3.74
CA ALA A 12 8.22 23.80 3.38
C ALA A 12 8.38 22.26 3.22
N PRO A 13 7.85 21.41 4.12
CA PRO A 13 7.87 19.95 3.92
C PRO A 13 7.22 19.49 2.62
N PHE A 14 6.03 20.01 2.27
CA PHE A 14 5.36 19.64 1.02
C PHE A 14 6.06 20.20 -0.21
N ARG A 15 6.71 21.36 -0.12
CA ARG A 15 7.54 21.86 -1.21
C ARG A 15 8.70 20.92 -1.50
N SER A 16 9.43 20.48 -0.47
CA SER A 16 10.51 19.49 -0.65
C SER A 16 10.01 18.15 -1.17
N LEU A 17 8.84 17.70 -0.71
CA LEU A 17 8.22 16.47 -1.21
C LEU A 17 7.79 16.61 -2.68
N TYR A 18 7.23 17.77 -3.06
CA TYR A 18 6.86 18.08 -4.44
C TYR A 18 8.06 18.01 -5.38
N ASP A 19 9.11 18.78 -5.09
CA ASP A 19 10.30 18.85 -5.96
C ASP A 19 10.92 17.45 -6.15
N ARG A 20 11.13 16.71 -5.04
CA ARG A 20 11.64 15.33 -5.09
C ARG A 20 10.76 14.39 -5.92
N SER A 21 9.44 14.48 -5.73
CA SER A 21 8.51 13.53 -6.36
C SER A 21 8.31 13.84 -7.85
N LEU A 22 8.38 15.12 -8.23
CA LEU A 22 8.33 15.56 -9.62
C LEU A 22 9.58 15.09 -10.38
N ASP A 23 10.77 15.29 -9.79
CA ASP A 23 12.02 14.80 -10.38
C ASP A 23 12.00 13.28 -10.56
N ALA A 24 11.51 12.54 -9.56
CA ALA A 24 11.37 11.09 -9.63
C ALA A 24 10.37 10.64 -10.72
N ALA A 25 9.25 11.35 -10.89
CA ALA A 25 8.27 11.07 -11.94
C ALA A 25 8.86 11.30 -13.34
N HIS A 26 9.56 12.42 -13.55
CA HIS A 26 10.24 12.68 -14.83
C HIS A 26 11.36 11.67 -15.13
N ALA A 27 12.03 11.18 -14.09
CA ALA A 27 13.05 10.12 -14.21
C ALA A 27 12.46 8.71 -14.38
N ALA A 28 11.13 8.57 -14.42
CA ALA A 28 10.43 7.28 -14.44
C ALA A 28 10.91 6.34 -13.31
N ARG A 29 11.13 6.87 -12.10
CA ARG A 29 11.46 6.00 -10.97
C ARG A 29 10.17 5.33 -10.47
N PRO A 30 10.13 3.99 -10.32
CA PRO A 30 8.93 3.28 -9.88
C PRO A 30 8.26 3.93 -8.66
N LEU A 31 6.98 4.25 -8.78
CA LEU A 31 6.22 4.95 -7.72
C LEU A 31 6.28 4.18 -6.40
N ALA A 32 6.23 2.85 -6.46
CA ALA A 32 6.33 2.00 -5.29
C ALA A 32 7.65 2.24 -4.53
N GLU A 33 8.78 2.34 -5.23
CA GLU A 33 10.08 2.62 -4.60
C GLU A 33 10.11 4.01 -3.97
N LEU A 34 9.59 5.02 -4.67
CA LEU A 34 9.51 6.38 -4.16
C LEU A 34 8.69 6.47 -2.86
N LEU A 35 7.60 5.72 -2.76
CA LEU A 35 6.80 5.63 -1.53
C LEU A 35 7.59 4.98 -0.40
N HIS A 36 8.33 3.89 -0.68
CA HIS A 36 9.13 3.15 0.29
C HIS A 36 10.33 3.91 0.87
N ASP A 37 10.78 4.98 0.21
CA ASP A 37 11.80 5.88 0.78
C ASP A 37 11.37 6.47 2.13
N ASN A 38 10.06 6.51 2.42
CA ASN A 38 9.50 7.13 3.62
C ASN A 38 10.12 8.50 3.90
N PHE A 39 10.26 9.31 2.84
CA PHE A 39 10.92 10.61 2.89
C PHE A 39 10.29 11.51 3.95
N ILE A 40 11.12 11.96 4.89
CA ILE A 40 10.77 12.93 5.95
C ILE A 40 11.75 14.11 5.80
N PRO A 41 11.29 15.29 5.36
CA PRO A 41 12.16 16.45 5.19
C PRO A 41 12.64 17.00 6.54
N ALA A 42 13.88 17.49 6.58
CA ALA A 42 14.48 18.04 7.79
C ALA A 42 13.70 19.24 8.37
N SER A 43 12.99 19.99 7.51
CA SER A 43 12.15 21.13 7.90
C SER A 43 10.98 20.77 8.83
N LEU A 44 10.62 19.49 8.95
CA LEU A 44 9.62 19.05 9.94
C LEU A 44 10.14 19.06 11.38
N ARG A 45 11.46 19.08 11.59
CA ARG A 45 12.05 19.09 12.95
C ARG A 45 11.64 20.34 13.72
N ASP A 46 11.50 21.46 13.02
CA ASP A 46 11.17 22.76 13.61
C ASP A 46 9.65 22.96 13.78
N THR A 47 8.83 22.01 13.29
CA THR A 47 7.36 22.13 13.27
C THR A 47 6.67 20.85 13.77
N PRO A 48 6.80 20.47 15.06
CA PRO A 48 6.23 19.21 15.59
C PRO A 48 4.73 19.02 15.34
N LYS A 49 3.94 20.11 15.36
CA LYS A 49 2.50 20.07 15.07
C LYS A 49 2.18 19.65 13.62
N ALA A 50 3.12 19.82 12.69
CA ALA A 50 2.97 19.50 11.27
C ALA A 50 3.37 18.06 10.93
N VAL A 51 4.07 17.35 11.82
CA VAL A 51 4.57 15.99 11.58
C VAL A 51 3.44 15.01 11.26
N LEU A 52 2.44 14.91 12.13
CA LEU A 52 1.34 13.96 11.93
C LEU A 52 0.52 14.28 10.67
N PRO A 53 0.08 15.54 10.43
CA PRO A 53 -0.58 15.91 9.18
C PRO A 53 0.26 15.60 7.93
N TYR A 54 1.58 15.84 7.97
CA TYR A 54 2.47 15.49 6.87
C TYR A 54 2.45 13.99 6.58
N LEU A 55 2.63 13.15 7.61
CA LEU A 55 2.68 11.70 7.45
C LEU A 55 1.38 11.13 6.88
N ILE A 56 0.23 11.69 7.27
CA ILE A 56 -1.08 11.24 6.77
C ILE A 56 -1.25 11.56 5.28
N ALA A 57 -0.82 12.75 4.84
CA ALA A 57 -1.03 13.20 3.46
C ALA A 57 0.11 12.87 2.50
N ARG A 58 1.30 12.51 3.00
CA ARG A 58 2.51 12.25 2.19
C ARG A 58 2.23 11.29 1.04
N ASP A 59 1.79 10.08 1.35
CA ASP A 59 1.64 9.02 0.34
C ASP A 59 0.63 9.42 -0.76
N THR A 60 -0.53 9.94 -0.36
CA THR A 60 -1.57 10.40 -1.30
C THR A 60 -1.08 11.57 -2.16
N PHE A 61 -0.32 12.49 -1.58
CA PHE A 61 0.29 13.60 -2.31
C PHE A 61 1.25 13.09 -3.39
N VAL A 62 2.16 12.18 -3.03
CA VAL A 62 3.12 11.59 -3.97
C VAL A 62 2.38 10.83 -5.07
N GLN A 63 1.42 9.98 -4.72
CA GLN A 63 0.65 9.18 -5.68
C GLN A 63 -0.07 10.07 -6.70
N ARG A 64 -0.70 11.16 -6.25
CA ARG A 64 -1.43 12.06 -7.13
C ARG A 64 -0.49 12.83 -8.05
N LEU A 65 0.58 13.41 -7.51
CA LEU A 65 1.58 14.10 -8.33
C LEU A 65 2.17 13.16 -9.39
N TYR A 66 2.51 11.94 -8.99
CA TYR A 66 3.10 10.96 -9.90
C TYR A 66 2.12 10.60 -11.03
N ALA A 67 0.83 10.37 -10.71
CA ALA A 67 -0.20 10.12 -11.72
C ALA A 67 -0.40 11.29 -12.70
N GLU A 68 -0.22 12.53 -12.24
CA GLU A 68 -0.33 13.73 -13.07
C GLU A 68 0.90 13.94 -13.98
N HIS A 69 2.09 13.47 -13.61
CA HIS A 69 3.35 13.84 -14.28
C HIS A 69 4.15 12.69 -14.92
N ALA A 70 3.98 11.44 -14.49
CA ALA A 70 4.81 10.33 -15.00
C ALA A 70 4.43 9.85 -16.41
N GLY A 71 3.23 10.21 -16.88
CA GLY A 71 2.69 9.74 -18.15
C GLY A 71 2.25 8.27 -18.12
N TYR A 72 1.54 7.85 -19.16
CA TYR A 72 0.99 6.48 -19.26
C TYR A 72 2.04 5.42 -19.57
N TRP A 73 3.05 5.77 -20.37
CA TRP A 73 4.13 4.88 -20.77
C TRP A 73 5.43 5.40 -20.20
N GLN A 74 5.92 4.72 -19.17
CA GLN A 74 7.10 5.15 -18.44
C GLN A 74 8.36 4.49 -19.01
N ALA A 75 9.49 5.20 -18.96
CA ALA A 75 10.78 4.70 -19.46
C ALA A 75 11.32 3.49 -18.66
N ASN A 76 10.79 3.23 -17.46
CA ASN A 76 11.10 2.05 -16.66
C ASN A 76 10.27 0.79 -17.05
N GLY A 77 9.40 0.91 -18.05
CA GLY A 77 8.52 -0.18 -18.50
C GLY A 77 7.15 -0.25 -17.80
N GLU A 78 6.91 0.52 -16.73
CA GLU A 78 5.59 0.59 -16.11
C GLU A 78 4.55 1.18 -17.08
N GLY A 79 3.37 0.56 -17.13
CA GLY A 79 2.26 0.97 -17.99
C GLY A 79 2.39 0.58 -19.47
N VAL A 80 3.56 0.10 -19.90
CA VAL A 80 3.78 -0.41 -21.27
C VAL A 80 2.97 -1.69 -21.49
N GLU A 81 3.13 -2.66 -20.60
CA GLU A 81 2.33 -3.89 -20.58
C GLU A 81 1.50 -3.94 -19.30
N ASN A 82 0.26 -4.40 -19.41
CA ASN A 82 -0.68 -4.50 -18.30
C ASN A 82 -1.16 -5.94 -18.16
N PHE A 83 -0.67 -6.63 -17.12
CA PHE A 83 -1.09 -7.99 -16.82
C PHE A 83 -2.28 -8.00 -15.87
N THR A 84 -3.28 -8.80 -16.23
CA THR A 84 -4.44 -9.07 -15.39
C THR A 84 -4.03 -9.86 -14.13
N ARG A 85 -4.92 -9.83 -13.14
CA ARG A 85 -4.77 -10.66 -11.94
C ARG A 85 -4.69 -12.16 -12.27
N ALA A 86 -5.41 -12.61 -13.30
CA ALA A 86 -5.41 -14.00 -13.73
C ALA A 86 -4.06 -14.40 -14.34
N GLU A 87 -3.44 -13.52 -15.13
CA GLU A 87 -2.11 -13.76 -15.72
C GLU A 87 -1.02 -13.81 -14.66
N TRP A 88 -1.02 -12.87 -13.70
CA TRP A 88 -0.12 -12.94 -12.56
C TRP A 88 -0.31 -14.21 -11.73
N ALA A 89 -1.56 -14.62 -11.53
CA ALA A 89 -1.87 -15.84 -10.79
C ALA A 89 -1.37 -17.08 -11.53
N LEU A 90 -1.53 -17.14 -12.86
CA LEU A 90 -0.99 -18.21 -13.70
C LEU A 90 0.54 -18.27 -13.62
N ALA A 91 1.22 -17.13 -13.74
CA ALA A 91 2.68 -17.07 -13.67
C ALA A 91 3.21 -17.58 -12.32
N LEU A 92 2.58 -17.20 -11.20
CA LEU A 92 2.96 -17.70 -9.88
C LEU A 92 2.60 -19.17 -9.68
N ASP A 93 1.54 -19.66 -10.31
CA ASP A 93 1.12 -21.06 -10.26
C ASP A 93 2.15 -21.96 -10.97
N GLU A 94 2.62 -21.52 -12.14
CA GLU A 94 3.71 -22.15 -12.88
C GLU A 94 4.99 -22.24 -12.02
N LEU A 95 5.43 -21.11 -11.45
CA LEU A 95 6.59 -21.08 -10.55
C LEU A 95 6.39 -21.94 -9.29
N GLY A 96 5.15 -22.04 -8.81
CA GLY A 96 4.76 -22.82 -7.65
C GLY A 96 4.59 -24.31 -7.91
N GLY A 97 4.80 -24.77 -9.15
CA GLY A 97 4.64 -26.17 -9.57
C GLY A 97 3.18 -26.64 -9.58
N HIS A 98 2.25 -25.77 -9.97
CA HIS A 98 0.81 -26.01 -9.96
C HIS A 98 0.28 -26.50 -8.62
N SER A 99 0.74 -25.89 -7.53
CA SER A 99 0.40 -26.27 -6.17
C SER A 99 -0.27 -25.14 -5.41
N GLU A 100 -1.53 -25.35 -5.04
CA GLU A 100 -2.27 -24.51 -4.08
C GLU A 100 -1.45 -24.26 -2.81
N ASP A 101 -0.76 -25.31 -2.38
CA ASP A 101 0.00 -25.35 -1.15
C ASP A 101 1.24 -24.43 -1.20
N SER A 102 1.78 -24.17 -2.40
CA SER A 102 2.85 -23.18 -2.64
C SER A 102 2.37 -21.75 -2.39
N PHE A 103 1.15 -21.39 -2.85
CA PHE A 103 0.55 -20.10 -2.54
C PHE A 103 0.31 -19.94 -1.04
N ARG A 104 -0.31 -20.94 -0.40
CA ARG A 104 -0.62 -20.91 1.03
C ARG A 104 0.63 -20.73 1.87
N ARG A 105 1.65 -21.57 1.68
CA ARG A 105 2.91 -21.48 2.44
C ARG A 105 3.60 -20.14 2.23
N THR A 106 3.54 -19.58 1.02
CA THR A 106 4.14 -18.28 0.71
C THR A 106 3.39 -17.17 1.44
N ALA A 107 2.05 -17.14 1.37
CA ALA A 107 1.25 -16.17 2.10
C ALA A 107 1.47 -16.25 3.62
N ASP A 108 1.46 -17.47 4.19
CA ASP A 108 1.71 -17.69 5.62
C ASP A 108 3.09 -17.15 6.05
N ARG A 109 4.14 -17.42 5.27
CA ARG A 109 5.50 -16.95 5.56
C ARG A 109 5.65 -15.44 5.43
N LEU A 110 5.03 -14.83 4.44
CA LEU A 110 5.03 -13.38 4.26
C LEU A 110 4.36 -12.68 5.44
N GLU A 111 3.19 -13.18 5.86
CA GLU A 111 2.49 -12.65 7.04
C GLU A 111 3.37 -12.77 8.30
N GLN A 112 3.98 -13.93 8.54
CA GLN A 112 4.87 -14.16 9.69
C GLN A 112 6.09 -13.23 9.72
N ARG A 113 6.54 -12.75 8.55
CA ARG A 113 7.66 -11.81 8.41
C ARG A 113 7.23 -10.34 8.52
N GLY A 114 5.93 -10.07 8.66
CA GLY A 114 5.37 -8.72 8.75
C GLY A 114 4.82 -8.18 7.43
N ASP A 115 4.92 -8.92 6.32
CA ASP A 115 4.50 -8.50 4.99
C ASP A 115 3.03 -8.83 4.71
N ALA A 116 2.13 -8.45 5.62
CA ALA A 116 0.71 -8.80 5.55
C ALA A 116 0.04 -8.33 4.25
N ALA A 117 0.46 -7.19 3.69
CA ALA A 117 -0.05 -6.68 2.41
C ALA A 117 0.31 -7.63 1.26
N LEU A 118 1.56 -8.09 1.20
CA LEU A 118 2.00 -9.00 0.15
C LEU A 118 1.42 -10.41 0.37
N ALA A 119 1.30 -10.86 1.62
CA ALA A 119 0.62 -12.10 1.99
C ALA A 119 -0.84 -12.13 1.48
N PHE A 120 -1.58 -11.03 1.69
CA PHE A 120 -2.93 -10.88 1.16
C PHE A 120 -2.96 -10.99 -0.37
N ARG A 121 -2.05 -10.31 -1.09
CA ARG A 121 -1.98 -10.36 -2.55
C ARG A 121 -1.66 -11.76 -3.07
N VAL A 122 -0.73 -12.48 -2.43
CA VAL A 122 -0.41 -13.87 -2.80
C VAL A 122 -1.61 -14.80 -2.57
N ALA A 123 -2.31 -14.68 -1.44
CA ALA A 123 -3.52 -15.48 -1.18
C ALA A 123 -4.62 -15.17 -2.21
N GLU A 124 -4.81 -13.90 -2.57
CA GLU A 124 -5.75 -13.45 -3.59
C GLU A 124 -5.42 -14.01 -4.99
N LEU A 125 -4.15 -14.05 -5.38
CA LEU A 125 -3.71 -14.67 -6.63
C LEU A 125 -3.92 -16.20 -6.59
N GLY A 126 -3.59 -16.85 -5.48
CA GLY A 126 -3.87 -18.27 -5.28
C GLY A 126 -5.36 -18.60 -5.41
N LEU A 127 -6.24 -17.79 -4.84
CA LEU A 127 -7.70 -17.97 -4.95
C LEU A 127 -8.23 -17.77 -6.38
N ALA A 128 -7.51 -17.04 -7.24
CA ALA A 128 -7.87 -16.95 -8.66
C ALA A 128 -7.60 -18.27 -9.41
N ARG A 129 -6.68 -19.12 -8.92
CA ARG A 129 -6.39 -20.46 -9.47
C ARG A 129 -7.16 -21.57 -8.76
N TYR A 130 -7.31 -21.45 -7.44
CA TYR A 130 -7.92 -22.44 -6.55
C TYR A 130 -9.09 -21.81 -5.78
N PRO A 131 -10.21 -21.47 -6.45
CA PRO A 131 -11.27 -20.65 -5.87
C PRO A 131 -11.97 -21.26 -4.65
N ASN A 132 -11.95 -22.59 -4.54
CA ASN A 132 -12.60 -23.33 -3.45
C ASN A 132 -11.63 -23.68 -2.30
N SER A 133 -10.39 -23.17 -2.33
CA SER A 133 -9.41 -23.45 -1.29
C SER A 133 -9.78 -22.81 0.05
N VAL A 134 -10.20 -23.65 1.00
CA VAL A 134 -10.44 -23.24 2.39
C VAL A 134 -9.15 -22.70 3.04
N ALA A 135 -8.00 -23.25 2.67
CA ALA A 135 -6.72 -22.87 3.27
C ALA A 135 -6.25 -21.48 2.80
N LEU A 136 -6.44 -21.17 1.51
CA LEU A 136 -6.16 -19.83 0.96
C LEU A 136 -7.16 -18.80 1.46
N LEU A 137 -8.45 -19.15 1.58
CA LEU A 137 -9.46 -18.27 2.19
C LEU A 137 -9.08 -17.89 3.63
N ARG A 138 -8.57 -18.85 4.42
CA ARG A 138 -8.08 -18.60 5.77
C ARG A 138 -6.87 -17.66 5.77
N SER A 139 -5.93 -17.87 4.85
CA SER A 139 -4.72 -17.05 4.72
C SER A 139 -5.07 -15.60 4.35
N ARG A 140 -5.99 -15.42 3.40
CA ARG A 140 -6.57 -14.12 3.03
C ARG A 140 -7.21 -13.42 4.25
N ALA A 141 -8.03 -14.13 5.01
CA ALA A 141 -8.74 -13.56 6.16
C ALA A 141 -7.81 -13.14 7.31
N ARG A 142 -6.74 -13.91 7.57
CA ARG A 142 -5.71 -13.54 8.55
C ARG A 142 -4.96 -12.29 8.11
N ALA A 143 -4.45 -12.26 6.88
CA ALA A 143 -3.75 -11.11 6.35
C ALA A 143 -4.59 -9.83 6.40
N LEU A 144 -5.89 -9.90 6.04
CA LEU A 144 -6.81 -8.76 6.18
C LEU A 144 -7.03 -8.32 7.62
N THR A 145 -7.11 -9.26 8.57
CA THR A 145 -7.22 -8.92 9.99
C THR A 145 -5.97 -8.19 10.49
N THR A 146 -4.78 -8.68 10.13
CA THR A 146 -3.50 -8.03 10.42
C THR A 146 -3.43 -6.63 9.81
N LEU A 147 -3.83 -6.46 8.56
CA LEU A 147 -3.87 -5.17 7.87
C LEU A 147 -4.84 -4.18 8.52
N SER A 148 -6.04 -4.60 8.90
CA SER A 148 -6.98 -3.75 9.63
C SER A 148 -6.41 -3.30 10.97
N GLN A 149 -5.77 -4.20 11.73
CA GLN A 149 -5.16 -3.85 13.02
C GLN A 149 -4.08 -2.77 12.86
N ILE A 150 -3.12 -2.99 11.95
CA ILE A 150 -1.99 -2.07 11.73
C ILE A 150 -2.44 -0.69 11.23
N ASN A 151 -3.52 -0.62 10.43
CA ASN A 151 -3.97 0.65 9.84
C ASN A 151 -4.99 1.42 10.70
N SER A 152 -5.60 0.79 11.72
CA SER A 152 -6.72 1.34 12.50
C SER A 152 -6.46 2.74 13.09
N GLN A 153 -5.23 3.03 13.53
CA GLN A 153 -4.87 4.30 14.16
C GLN A 153 -4.18 5.30 13.21
N MET A 154 -3.45 4.79 12.21
CA MET A 154 -2.56 5.62 11.38
C MET A 154 -3.15 5.99 10.02
N ASN A 155 -3.98 5.12 9.45
CA ASN A 155 -4.53 5.31 8.12
C ASN A 155 -6.00 4.87 8.06
N PRO A 156 -6.94 5.76 8.44
CA PRO A 156 -8.36 5.42 8.50
C PRO A 156 -8.92 4.97 7.15
N PHE A 157 -8.37 5.48 6.03
CA PHE A 157 -8.81 5.08 4.70
C PHE A 157 -8.43 3.64 4.36
N ARG A 158 -7.17 3.24 4.58
CA ARG A 158 -6.74 1.85 4.40
C ARG A 158 -7.50 0.91 5.34
N PHE A 159 -7.73 1.34 6.59
CA PHE A 159 -8.53 0.56 7.55
C PHE A 159 -9.95 0.27 7.05
N ILE A 160 -10.65 1.28 6.51
CA ILE A 160 -12.00 1.10 5.95
C ILE A 160 -11.97 0.08 4.81
N VAL A 161 -11.05 0.25 3.86
CA VAL A 161 -10.92 -0.64 2.70
C VAL A 161 -10.65 -2.09 3.12
N TYR A 162 -9.70 -2.32 4.04
CA TYR A 162 -9.39 -3.68 4.50
C TYR A 162 -10.53 -4.30 5.30
N SER A 163 -11.26 -3.50 6.09
CA SER A 163 -12.41 -3.98 6.84
C SER A 163 -13.54 -4.41 5.90
N GLU A 164 -13.82 -3.63 4.87
CA GLU A 164 -14.78 -3.98 3.82
C GLU A 164 -14.38 -5.28 3.10
N TRP A 165 -13.12 -5.40 2.67
CA TRP A 165 -12.62 -6.62 2.02
C TRP A 165 -12.66 -7.87 2.92
N SER A 166 -12.64 -7.68 4.24
CA SER A 166 -12.77 -8.75 5.23
C SER A 166 -14.22 -9.19 5.46
N GLY A 167 -15.21 -8.47 4.93
CA GLY A 167 -16.63 -8.73 5.18
C GLY A 167 -17.06 -8.46 6.62
N LYS A 168 -16.21 -7.82 7.44
CA LYS A 168 -16.53 -7.43 8.82
C LYS A 168 -17.19 -6.05 8.80
N ALA A 169 -18.39 -5.95 9.36
CA ALA A 169 -19.01 -4.65 9.61
C ALA A 169 -18.08 -3.81 10.51
N LEU A 170 -17.86 -2.55 10.12
CA LEU A 170 -17.09 -1.59 10.92
C LEU A 170 -17.84 -1.35 12.24
N ALA A 171 -17.32 -1.88 13.36
CA ALA A 171 -17.77 -1.41 14.66
C ALA A 171 -17.31 0.04 14.82
N PRO A 172 -18.17 0.98 15.26
CA PRO A 172 -17.77 2.37 15.46
C PRO A 172 -16.59 2.42 16.45
N VAL A 173 -15.56 3.17 16.08
CA VAL A 173 -14.40 3.41 16.96
C VAL A 173 -14.90 4.14 18.20
N SER A 174 -14.79 3.51 19.37
CA SER A 174 -15.14 4.17 20.63
C SER A 174 -14.21 5.37 20.83
N PRO A 175 -14.74 6.56 21.18
CA PRO A 175 -13.91 7.68 21.56
C PRO A 175 -13.07 7.29 22.79
N GLN A 176 -11.75 7.51 22.73
CA GLN A 176 -10.88 7.53 23.92
C GLN A 176 -10.80 8.95 24.45
#